data_AF-A0A097PQ88-F1
#
_entry.id   AF-A0A097PQ88-F1
#
_cell.length_a   1.000
_cell.length_b   1.000
_cell.length_c   1.000
_cell.angle_alpha   90.00
_cell.angle_beta   90.00
_cell.angle_gamma   90.00
#
_symmetry.space_group_name_H-M   'P 1'
#
loop_
_entity.id
_entity.type
_entity.pdbx_description
1 polymer ?
#
loop_
_entity_poly.entity_id
_entity_poly.type
_entity_poly.pdbx_seq_one_letter_code
_entity_poly.pdbx_strand_id
1 'polypeptide(L)'
;ERLKSKLSQLYSNNLLKLSEPMEGLKEWLDAVSTARIPCAVVSSLDRKIMVEILEKLGLMKYFQAIVTEEDGMDSMAHRLLSAAVKLDRKPSKCVVFEDDPRGVTAAHNCTMMAVALIGAHPAYDLVQADLAVGGFNELSVINLRRLFAHTGSSFMELQKQVVEKTPPKRRLTIDTI
;
A
#
# COMPACT_ATOMS: atom_id res chain seq x y z
N GLU A 1 24.18 -12.24 -6.24
CA GLU A 1 24.69 -10.95 -6.77
C GLU A 1 24.62 -10.81 -8.29
N ARG A 2 25.41 -11.55 -9.10
CA ARG A 2 25.47 -11.34 -10.56
C ARG A 2 24.13 -11.50 -11.31
N LEU A 3 23.30 -12.47 -10.92
CA LEU A 3 21.97 -12.69 -11.51
C LEU A 3 20.97 -11.56 -11.19
N LYS A 4 20.94 -11.10 -9.94
CA LYS A 4 20.08 -9.98 -9.51
C LYS A 4 20.43 -8.70 -10.25
N SER A 5 21.73 -8.39 -10.31
CA SER A 5 22.24 -7.23 -11.05
C SER A 5 21.87 -7.31 -12.54
N LYS A 6 22.00 -8.49 -13.17
CA LYS A 6 21.63 -8.65 -14.58
C LYS A 6 20.13 -8.50 -14.83
N LEU A 7 19.29 -9.04 -13.94
CA LEU A 7 17.84 -8.90 -14.03
C LEU A 7 17.42 -7.42 -13.88
N SER A 8 17.97 -6.72 -12.89
CA SER A 8 17.72 -5.28 -12.69
C SER A 8 18.10 -4.46 -13.93
N GLN A 9 19.28 -4.72 -14.52
CA GLN A 9 19.70 -4.06 -15.77
C GLN A 9 18.73 -4.30 -16.94
N LEU A 10 18.26 -5.53 -17.12
CA LEU A 10 17.31 -5.84 -18.20
C LEU A 10 15.97 -5.15 -17.97
N TYR A 11 15.49 -5.16 -16.73
CA TYR A 11 14.26 -4.49 -16.33
C TYR A 11 14.33 -2.98 -16.58
N SER A 12 15.39 -2.31 -16.08
CA SER A 12 15.66 -0.89 -16.34
C SER A 12 15.72 -0.55 -17.83
N ASN A 13 16.44 -1.35 -18.62
CA ASN A 13 16.57 -1.13 -20.06
C ASN A 13 15.23 -1.26 -20.80
N ASN A 14 14.35 -2.14 -20.34
CA ASN A 14 13.01 -2.27 -20.92
C ASN A 14 12.11 -1.11 -20.53
N LEU A 15 12.16 -0.66 -19.27
CA LEU A 15 11.40 0.52 -18.84
C LEU A 15 11.85 1.80 -19.55
N LEU A 16 13.15 1.99 -19.76
CA LEU A 16 13.67 3.13 -20.51
C LEU A 16 13.23 3.16 -21.99
N LYS A 17 12.80 2.02 -22.55
CA LYS A 17 12.24 1.94 -23.91
C LYS A 17 10.77 2.32 -23.98
N LEU A 18 10.04 2.34 -22.86
CA LEU A 18 8.65 2.77 -22.83
C LEU A 18 8.53 4.20 -23.34
N SER A 19 7.58 4.44 -24.24
CA SER A 19 7.21 5.76 -24.74
C SER A 19 6.02 6.35 -23.99
N GLU A 20 5.17 5.50 -23.43
CA GLU A 20 3.91 5.89 -22.80
C GLU A 20 3.71 5.11 -21.49
N PRO A 21 3.06 5.72 -20.49
CA PRO A 21 2.67 4.99 -19.29
C PRO A 21 1.51 4.03 -19.57
N MET A 22 1.21 3.18 -18.59
CA MET A 22 0.01 2.35 -18.61
C MET A 22 -1.25 3.20 -18.85
N GLU A 23 -2.19 2.65 -19.63
CA GLU A 23 -3.46 3.29 -19.94
C GLU A 23 -4.19 3.71 -18.66
N GLY A 24 -4.70 4.95 -18.64
CA GLY A 24 -5.41 5.52 -17.51
C GLY A 24 -4.53 6.08 -16.39
N LEU A 25 -3.22 5.83 -16.39
CA LEU A 25 -2.34 6.29 -15.29
C LEU A 25 -2.25 7.82 -15.23
N LYS A 26 -2.19 8.50 -16.37
CA LYS A 26 -2.09 9.97 -16.39
C LYS A 26 -3.36 10.62 -15.87
N GLU A 27 -4.51 10.14 -16.36
CA GLU A 27 -5.85 10.59 -15.95
C GLU A 27 -6.06 10.35 -14.45
N TRP A 28 -5.61 9.19 -13.96
CA TRP A 28 -5.62 8.87 -12.55
C TRP A 28 -4.75 9.82 -11.71
N LEU A 29 -3.51 10.04 -12.11
CA LEU A 29 -2.59 10.96 -11.41
C LEU A 29 -3.10 12.41 -11.44
N ASP A 30 -3.73 12.84 -12.53
CA ASP A 30 -4.41 14.14 -12.63
C ASP A 30 -5.59 14.24 -11.65
N ALA A 31 -6.41 13.19 -11.53
CA ALA A 31 -7.53 13.16 -10.59
C ALA A 31 -7.07 13.22 -9.13
N VAL A 32 -6.03 12.46 -8.78
CA VAL A 32 -5.43 12.43 -7.44
C VAL A 32 -4.74 13.76 -7.10
N SER A 33 -4.03 14.35 -8.06
CA SER A 33 -3.41 15.68 -7.96
C SER A 33 -4.46 16.78 -7.76
N THR A 34 -5.54 16.76 -8.54
CA THR A 34 -6.68 17.70 -8.40
C THR A 34 -7.33 17.59 -7.03
N ALA A 35 -7.40 16.38 -6.47
CA ALA A 35 -7.88 16.12 -5.11
C ALA A 35 -6.86 16.48 -4.01
N ARG A 36 -5.67 16.99 -4.38
CA ARG A 36 -4.56 17.36 -3.48
C ARG A 36 -4.07 16.20 -2.61
N ILE A 37 -4.07 14.99 -3.16
CA ILE A 37 -3.54 13.80 -2.50
C ILE A 37 -2.07 13.68 -2.92
N PRO A 38 -1.11 13.71 -1.97
CA PRO A 38 0.31 13.65 -2.31
C PRO A 38 0.71 12.21 -2.67
N CYS A 39 1.58 12.07 -3.67
CA CYS A 39 2.03 10.77 -4.18
C CYS A 39 3.54 10.61 -4.05
N ALA A 40 3.99 9.37 -3.85
CA ALA A 40 5.39 8.96 -3.92
C ALA A 40 5.55 7.77 -4.86
N VAL A 41 6.74 7.67 -5.47
CA VAL A 41 7.18 6.44 -6.14
C VAL A 41 8.06 5.66 -5.18
N VAL A 42 7.81 4.36 -5.07
CA VAL A 42 8.68 3.41 -4.37
C VAL A 42 9.16 2.38 -5.37
N SER A 43 10.48 2.22 -5.51
CA SER A 43 11.06 1.31 -6.49
C SER A 43 12.30 0.60 -5.95
N SER A 44 12.62 -0.56 -6.53
CA SER A 44 13.89 -1.27 -6.35
C SER A 44 14.95 -0.82 -7.38
N LEU A 45 14.62 0.11 -8.27
CA LEU A 45 15.56 0.64 -9.26
C LEU A 45 16.44 1.74 -8.69
N ASP A 46 17.58 1.98 -9.34
CA ASP A 46 18.46 3.12 -9.06
C ASP A 46 17.69 4.44 -9.22
N ARG A 47 18.02 5.43 -8.38
CA ARG A 47 17.31 6.71 -8.37
C ARG A 47 17.43 7.41 -9.72
N LYS A 48 18.63 7.40 -10.30
CA LYS A 48 18.90 8.03 -11.59
C LYS A 48 17.99 7.48 -12.69
N ILE A 49 17.86 6.16 -12.77
CA ILE A 49 17.04 5.47 -13.77
C ILE A 49 15.57 5.82 -13.55
N MET A 50 15.11 5.83 -12.30
CA MET A 50 13.72 6.15 -11.99
C MET A 50 13.34 7.59 -12.32
N VAL A 51 14.22 8.54 -12.00
CA VAL A 51 14.01 9.94 -12.39
C VAL A 51 13.96 10.07 -13.91
N GLU A 52 14.87 9.44 -14.64
CA GLU A 52 14.91 9.48 -16.11
C GLU A 52 13.61 8.94 -16.74
N ILE A 53 13.09 7.81 -16.23
CA ILE A 53 11.82 7.23 -16.70
C ILE A 53 10.66 8.20 -16.44
N LEU A 54 10.56 8.75 -15.24
CA LEU A 54 9.47 9.65 -14.87
C LEU A 54 9.54 10.97 -15.65
N GLU A 55 10.73 11.50 -15.93
CA GLU A 55 10.93 12.70 -16.75
C GLU A 55 10.50 12.44 -18.19
N LYS A 56 10.97 11.33 -18.78
CA LYS A 56 10.61 10.92 -20.15
C LYS A 56 9.11 10.75 -20.33
N LEU A 57 8.42 10.18 -19.33
CA LEU A 57 6.97 9.98 -19.35
C LEU A 57 6.16 11.23 -18.96
N GLY A 58 6.83 12.32 -18.54
CA GLY A 58 6.19 13.56 -18.11
C GLY A 58 5.44 13.44 -16.77
N LEU A 59 5.85 12.47 -15.93
CA LEU A 59 5.17 12.12 -14.68
C LEU A 59 5.83 12.70 -13.42
N MET A 60 7.05 13.24 -13.51
CA MET A 60 7.77 13.79 -12.35
C MET A 60 6.95 14.78 -11.51
N LYS A 61 6.12 15.60 -12.15
CA LYS A 61 5.28 16.62 -11.51
C LYS A 61 4.27 16.07 -10.49
N TYR A 62 3.93 14.78 -10.56
CA TYR A 62 2.93 14.17 -9.68
C TYR A 62 3.51 13.67 -8.36
N PHE A 63 4.82 13.47 -8.28
CA PHE A 63 5.45 12.79 -7.15
C PHE A 63 6.24 13.75 -6.28
N GLN A 64 5.83 13.87 -5.01
CA GLN A 64 6.54 14.67 -4.01
C GLN A 64 7.82 13.99 -3.53
N ALA A 65 7.84 12.65 -3.57
CA ALA A 65 8.97 11.86 -3.11
C ALA A 65 9.22 10.66 -4.02
N ILE A 66 10.51 10.31 -4.16
CA ILE A 66 10.97 9.08 -4.80
C ILE A 66 11.82 8.34 -3.78
N VAL A 67 11.43 7.10 -3.48
CA VAL A 67 12.15 6.18 -2.60
C VAL A 67 12.67 5.01 -3.43
N THR A 68 13.98 4.79 -3.41
CA THR A 68 14.69 3.79 -4.19
C THR A 68 15.47 2.82 -3.31
N GLU A 69 16.15 1.85 -3.93
CA GLU A 69 17.07 0.95 -3.21
C GLU A 69 18.23 1.73 -2.54
N GLU A 70 18.70 2.80 -3.17
CA GLU A 70 19.78 3.67 -2.67
C GLU A 70 19.45 4.39 -1.34
N ASP A 71 18.18 4.48 -0.94
CA ASP A 71 17.79 5.05 0.36
C ASP A 71 18.21 4.17 1.56
N GLY A 72 18.89 3.05 1.35
CA GLY A 72 19.50 2.22 2.41
C GLY A 72 18.50 1.37 3.19
N MET A 73 17.36 1.07 2.59
CA MET A 73 16.25 0.34 3.22
C MET A 73 16.25 -1.13 2.80
N ASP A 74 16.36 -2.03 3.77
CA ASP A 74 16.52 -3.48 3.56
C ASP A 74 15.29 -4.19 2.98
N SER A 75 14.09 -3.62 3.15
CA SER A 75 12.84 -4.27 2.79
C SER A 75 11.88 -3.30 2.08
N MET A 76 10.95 -3.86 1.31
CA MET A 76 9.86 -3.07 0.71
C MET A 76 9.06 -2.33 1.79
N ALA A 77 8.78 -2.97 2.92
CA ALA A 77 8.09 -2.36 4.05
C ALA A 77 8.82 -1.10 4.57
N HIS A 78 10.15 -1.15 4.72
CA HIS A 78 10.93 0.02 5.13
C HIS A 78 10.86 1.15 4.10
N ARG A 79 10.89 0.84 2.80
CA ARG A 79 10.74 1.85 1.74
C ARG A 79 9.35 2.49 1.75
N LEU A 80 8.28 1.69 1.94
CA LEU A 80 6.92 2.20 2.06
C LEU A 80 6.77 3.14 3.27
N LEU A 81 7.29 2.77 4.44
CA LEU A 81 7.29 3.64 5.63
C LEU A 81 8.06 4.94 5.38
N SER A 82 9.23 4.87 4.75
CA SER A 82 10.01 6.04 4.35
C SER A 82 9.22 6.95 3.41
N ALA A 83 8.49 6.39 2.44
CA ALA A 83 7.62 7.16 1.56
C ALA A 83 6.51 7.87 2.35
N ALA A 84 5.84 7.20 3.28
CA ALA A 84 4.81 7.83 4.11
C ALA A 84 5.35 9.00 4.94
N VAL A 85 6.57 8.87 5.50
CA VAL A 85 7.25 9.96 6.20
C VAL A 85 7.54 11.13 5.25
N LYS A 86 8.09 10.87 4.06
CA LYS A 86 8.38 11.92 3.06
C LYS A 86 7.12 12.61 2.54
N LEU A 87 5.96 11.95 2.57
CA LEU A 87 4.66 12.51 2.21
C LEU A 87 3.94 13.26 3.36
N ASP A 88 4.52 13.26 4.57
CA ASP A 88 3.86 13.79 5.77
C ASP A 88 2.47 13.17 6.01
N ARG A 89 2.41 11.83 5.92
CA ARG A 89 1.18 11.04 6.11
C ARG A 89 1.41 9.86 7.02
N LYS A 90 0.39 9.56 7.85
CA LYS A 90 0.37 8.33 8.66
C LYS A 90 0.22 7.12 7.74
N PRO A 91 0.92 6.01 7.97
CA PRO A 91 0.78 4.81 7.15
C PRO A 91 -0.67 4.31 7.01
N SER A 92 -1.47 4.40 8.07
CA SER A 92 -2.92 4.08 8.05
C SER A 92 -3.80 4.99 7.19
N LYS A 93 -3.22 6.02 6.57
CA LYS A 93 -3.86 6.92 5.59
C LYS A 93 -3.16 6.87 4.23
N CYS A 94 -2.27 5.90 4.01
CA CYS A 94 -1.62 5.64 2.74
C CYS A 94 -2.26 4.44 2.05
N VAL A 95 -2.27 4.49 0.72
CA VAL A 95 -2.63 3.36 -0.14
C VAL A 95 -1.45 3.08 -1.08
N VAL A 96 -1.13 1.82 -1.25
CA VAL A 96 -0.05 1.33 -2.11
C VAL A 96 -0.66 0.70 -3.35
N PHE A 97 -0.14 1.04 -4.53
CA PHE A 97 -0.48 0.39 -5.79
C PHE A 97 0.60 -0.64 -6.14
N GLU A 98 0.21 -1.89 -6.36
CA GLU A 98 1.16 -3.00 -6.56
C GLU A 98 0.60 -4.04 -7.54
N ASP A 99 1.46 -4.75 -8.27
CA ASP A 99 1.12 -5.89 -9.11
C ASP A 99 1.66 -7.24 -8.58
N ASP A 100 2.44 -7.24 -7.49
CA ASP A 100 2.98 -8.44 -6.83
C ASP A 100 2.41 -8.66 -5.40
N PRO A 101 2.04 -9.91 -5.03
CA PRO A 101 1.49 -10.22 -3.71
C PRO A 101 2.44 -9.91 -2.54
N ARG A 102 3.75 -9.90 -2.78
CA ARG A 102 4.75 -9.56 -1.75
C ARG A 102 4.71 -8.09 -1.39
N GLY A 103 4.47 -7.20 -2.36
CA GLY A 103 4.33 -5.78 -2.08
C GLY A 103 2.98 -5.46 -1.43
N VAL A 104 1.90 -6.17 -1.79
CA VAL A 104 0.62 -6.13 -1.05
C VAL A 104 0.85 -6.51 0.43
N THR A 105 1.51 -7.65 0.67
CA THR A 105 1.86 -8.09 2.04
C THR A 105 2.70 -7.03 2.76
N ALA A 106 3.67 -6.41 2.08
CA ALA A 106 4.50 -5.36 2.66
C ALA A 106 3.67 -4.11 3.04
N ALA A 107 2.69 -3.72 2.24
CA ALA A 107 1.79 -2.61 2.53
C ALA A 107 0.98 -2.87 3.80
N HIS A 108 0.37 -4.05 3.94
CA HIS A 108 -0.40 -4.42 5.13
C HIS A 108 0.46 -4.52 6.39
N ASN A 109 1.69 -5.03 6.28
CA ASN A 109 2.66 -5.03 7.38
C ASN A 109 3.00 -3.61 7.87
N CYS A 110 2.84 -2.61 7.00
CA CYS A 110 3.00 -1.19 7.33
C CYS A 110 1.70 -0.51 7.75
N THR A 111 0.59 -1.24 7.95
CA THR A 111 -0.76 -0.71 8.22
C THR A 111 -1.32 0.17 7.09
N MET A 112 -0.82 0.04 5.87
CA MET A 112 -1.32 0.74 4.69
C MET A 112 -2.40 -0.08 3.99
N MET A 113 -3.27 0.58 3.23
CA MET A 113 -4.17 -0.10 2.29
C MET A 113 -3.41 -0.48 1.02
N ALA A 114 -3.86 -1.51 0.31
CA ALA A 114 -3.27 -1.98 -0.94
C ALA A 114 -4.32 -2.07 -2.05
N VAL A 115 -4.02 -1.47 -3.20
CA VAL A 115 -4.75 -1.67 -4.45
C VAL A 115 -3.87 -2.48 -5.38
N ALA A 116 -4.32 -3.67 -5.75
CA ALA A 116 -3.62 -4.55 -6.66
C ALA A 116 -3.99 -4.27 -8.12
N LEU A 117 -3.00 -4.18 -9.00
CA LEU A 117 -3.16 -4.10 -10.45
C LEU A 117 -3.03 -5.52 -11.02
N ILE A 118 -4.11 -6.01 -11.63
CA ILE A 118 -4.12 -7.34 -12.25
C ILE A 118 -3.26 -7.28 -13.52
N GLY A 119 -2.22 -8.09 -13.57
CA GLY A 119 -1.24 -8.07 -14.64
C GLY A 119 -0.54 -9.42 -14.79
N ALA A 120 0.74 -9.47 -14.43
CA ALA A 120 1.51 -10.71 -14.46
C ALA A 120 0.99 -11.76 -13.48
N HIS A 121 0.47 -11.31 -12.32
CA HIS A 121 -0.20 -12.15 -11.35
C HIS A 121 -1.72 -12.16 -11.60
N PRO A 122 -2.35 -13.35 -11.63
CA PRO A 122 -3.80 -13.45 -11.74
C PRO A 122 -4.48 -12.94 -10.47
N ALA A 123 -5.74 -12.52 -10.61
CA ALA A 123 -6.50 -11.91 -9.50
C ALA A 123 -6.57 -12.80 -8.24
N TYR A 124 -6.55 -14.13 -8.39
CA TYR A 124 -6.58 -15.05 -7.25
C TYR A 124 -5.29 -15.05 -6.40
N ASP A 125 -4.16 -14.63 -6.96
CA ASP A 125 -2.90 -14.45 -6.21
C ASP A 125 -2.88 -13.11 -5.44
N LEU A 126 -3.74 -12.17 -5.84
CA LEU A 126 -3.81 -10.79 -5.31
C LEU A 126 -4.95 -10.61 -4.31
N VAL A 127 -5.57 -11.71 -3.85
CA VAL A 127 -6.75 -11.73 -2.95
C VAL A 127 -6.53 -11.05 -1.61
N GLN A 128 -5.28 -10.83 -1.22
CA GLN A 128 -4.97 -10.13 0.02
C GLN A 128 -5.17 -8.63 -0.10
N ALA A 129 -5.17 -8.06 -1.31
CA ALA A 129 -5.34 -6.62 -1.50
C ALA A 129 -6.75 -6.16 -1.14
N ASP A 130 -6.85 -4.91 -0.65
CA ASP A 130 -8.13 -4.32 -0.26
C ASP A 130 -9.03 -4.03 -1.48
N LEU A 131 -8.42 -3.90 -2.65
CA LEU A 131 -9.09 -3.78 -3.95
C LEU A 131 -8.16 -4.33 -5.03
N ALA A 132 -8.70 -5.09 -5.99
CA ALA A 132 -7.99 -5.48 -7.20
C ALA A 132 -8.70 -4.89 -8.42
N VAL A 133 -7.94 -4.31 -9.35
CA VAL A 133 -8.46 -3.68 -10.58
C VAL A 133 -7.68 -4.13 -11.80
N GLY A 134 -8.33 -4.15 -12.97
CA GLY A 134 -7.68 -4.45 -14.25
C GLY A 134 -6.80 -3.32 -14.79
N GLY A 135 -7.02 -2.09 -14.32
CA GLY A 135 -6.23 -0.93 -14.70
C GLY A 135 -6.70 0.36 -14.04
N PHE A 136 -5.98 1.45 -14.29
CA PHE A 136 -6.26 2.75 -13.67
C PHE A 136 -7.60 3.37 -14.11
N ASN A 137 -8.13 2.97 -15.27
CA ASN A 137 -9.43 3.42 -15.77
C ASN A 137 -10.63 2.98 -14.89
N GLU A 138 -10.45 1.97 -14.05
CA GLU A 138 -11.49 1.48 -13.12
C GLU A 138 -11.51 2.26 -11.80
N LEU A 139 -10.54 3.16 -11.59
CA LEU A 139 -10.37 3.86 -10.34
C LEU A 139 -11.03 5.24 -10.36
N SER A 140 -11.59 5.60 -9.20
CA SER A 140 -12.02 6.95 -8.89
C SER A 140 -11.50 7.37 -7.52
N VAL A 141 -11.39 8.67 -7.27
CA VAL A 141 -11.02 9.18 -5.93
C VAL A 141 -12.03 8.73 -4.87
N ILE A 142 -13.29 8.49 -5.26
CA ILE A 142 -14.33 7.94 -4.39
C ILE A 142 -14.03 6.47 -4.04
N ASN A 143 -13.63 5.69 -5.05
CA ASN A 143 -12.85 4.44 -4.98
C ASN A 143 -12.01 4.36 -3.71
N LEU A 144 -11.03 5.26 -3.71
CA LEU A 144 -9.94 5.31 -2.77
C LEU A 144 -10.38 5.79 -1.38
N ARG A 145 -11.28 6.77 -1.31
CA ARG A 145 -11.83 7.24 -0.03
C ARG A 145 -12.64 6.16 0.70
N ARG A 146 -13.36 5.31 -0.04
CA ARG A 146 -14.15 4.21 0.55
C ARG A 146 -13.29 3.16 1.24
N LEU A 147 -12.07 2.90 0.74
CA LEU A 147 -11.11 2.01 1.40
C LEU A 147 -10.86 2.43 2.86
N PHE A 148 -10.78 3.74 3.13
CA PHE A 148 -10.54 4.26 4.47
C PHE A 148 -11.82 4.50 5.30
N ALA A 149 -13.01 4.25 4.75
CA ALA A 149 -14.27 4.45 5.47
C ALA A 149 -14.60 3.27 6.40
N HIS A 150 -14.20 2.05 6.03
CA HIS A 150 -14.51 0.83 6.79
C HIS A 150 -13.56 0.56 7.97
N THR A 151 -12.38 1.19 8.00
CA THR A 151 -11.39 1.00 9.07
C THR A 151 -11.82 1.54 10.43
N GLY A 152 -12.90 2.33 10.50
CA GLY A 152 -13.53 2.75 11.77
C GLY A 152 -14.45 1.69 12.41
N SER A 153 -14.87 0.67 11.67
CA SER A 153 -15.85 -0.32 12.17
C SER A 153 -15.21 -1.57 12.78
N SER A 154 -13.97 -1.91 12.38
CA SER A 154 -13.27 -3.11 12.88
C SER A 154 -12.34 -2.83 14.06
N PHE A 155 -11.85 -1.59 14.22
CA PHE A 155 -10.89 -1.24 15.29
C PHE A 155 -11.52 -1.08 16.69
N MET A 156 -12.85 -1.16 16.83
CA MET A 156 -13.57 -0.92 18.09
C MET A 156 -14.27 -2.15 18.70
N GLU A 157 -13.91 -3.38 18.30
CA GLU A 157 -14.46 -4.61 18.92
C GLU A 157 -13.56 -5.26 19.99
N LEU A 158 -12.57 -4.54 20.51
CA LEU A 158 -11.85 -4.96 21.72
C LEU A 158 -12.23 -4.10 22.93
N GLN A 159 -13.53 -3.97 23.20
CA GLN A 159 -13.97 -3.72 24.57
C GLN A 159 -13.96 -5.06 25.31
N LYS A 160 -12.96 -5.23 26.19
CA LYS A 160 -12.93 -6.25 27.24
C LYS A 160 -14.35 -6.44 27.81
N GLN A 161 -14.94 -7.62 27.59
CA GLN A 161 -15.95 -8.12 28.52
C GLN A 161 -15.25 -8.35 29.85
N VAL A 162 -15.23 -7.34 30.71
CA VAL A 162 -15.08 -7.56 32.14
C VAL A 162 -16.36 -8.26 32.56
N VAL A 163 -16.30 -9.59 32.58
CA VAL A 163 -17.35 -10.40 33.16
C VAL A 163 -17.34 -10.11 34.65
N GLU A 164 -18.26 -9.27 35.13
CA GLU A 164 -18.61 -9.19 36.54
C GLU A 164 -19.27 -10.51 36.94
N LYS A 165 -18.47 -11.54 37.20
CA LYS A 165 -18.93 -12.73 37.91
C LYS A 165 -18.99 -12.38 39.40
N THR A 166 -20.11 -11.81 39.85
CA THR A 166 -20.44 -11.86 41.27
C THR A 166 -20.65 -13.34 41.64
N PRO A 167 -19.91 -13.92 42.60
CA PRO A 167 -20.10 -15.31 42.98
C PRO A 167 -21.47 -15.50 43.67
N PRO A 168 -22.18 -16.62 43.45
CA PRO A 168 -23.48 -16.86 44.07
C PRO A 168 -23.32 -17.04 45.58
N LYS A 169 -24.15 -16.33 46.36
CA LYS A 169 -24.22 -16.47 47.82
C LYS A 169 -24.65 -17.89 48.18
N ARG A 170 -23.72 -18.68 48.74
CA ARG A 170 -24.01 -19.99 49.32
C ARG A 170 -24.88 -19.79 50.57
N ARG A 171 -26.14 -20.24 50.55
CA ARG A 171 -26.96 -20.35 51.77
C ARG A 171 -26.40 -21.51 52.59
N LEU A 172 -25.83 -21.21 53.75
CA LEU A 172 -25.51 -22.21 54.77
C LEU A 172 -26.80 -22.54 55.52
N THR A 173 -27.34 -23.73 55.34
CA THR A 173 -28.30 -24.31 56.27
C THR A 173 -27.53 -24.90 57.44
N ILE A 174 -27.74 -24.31 58.62
CA ILE A 174 -27.31 -24.86 59.91
C ILE A 174 -28.37 -25.87 60.35
N ASP A 175 -28.10 -27.15 60.16
CA ASP A 175 -28.85 -28.19 60.85
C ASP A 175 -28.38 -28.19 62.31
N THR A 176 -29.33 -27.93 63.20
CA THR A 176 -29.12 -27.81 64.65
C THR A 176 -29.68 -29.07 65.32
N ILE A 177 -28.77 -29.76 66.02
CA ILE A 177 -28.92 -30.90 66.98
C ILE A 177 -29.15 -32.27 66.36
#